data_AF-A0A7C4JH77-F1
#
_entry.id   AF-A0A7C4JH77-F1
#
_cell.length_a   1.000
_cell.length_b   1.000
_cell.length_c   1.000
_cell.angle_alpha   90.00
_cell.angle_beta   90.00
_cell.angle_gamma   90.00
#
_symmetry.space_group_name_H-M   'P 1'
#
loop_
_entity.id
_entity.type
_entity.pdbx_description
1 polymer ?
#
loop_
_entity_poly.entity_id
_entity_poly.type
_entity_poly.pdbx_seq_one_letter_code
_entity_poly.pdbx_strand_id
1 'polypeptide(L)'
;ADCRLGGPGSPLEQTFGDGAAALMVERDAKIADVEFSTHVYDEIYDVWRRDVDLFVNSWEDRYVYACGYMRVVRETFSKLMGKAGLNVKDLTKVVLPFPDPRRGIELARSLGLDPKTQLQDPFMESVGNTGTAQPLMLFAAALEEAKSGDRILMASYGSGSDAFLFKVKEDLKTPLPQGKRKIAPKITNKKVLPDYATYLKWRKLVKTPEPRVDMSVSYPSAVAIWRETNRIYPLHGVKCKVCGAVQYPPQRVCVKCQSKDNFEEVRLCDKKGRLFSYSFDPVRDNTPVGLVNLEGGGRVFVDLTDVDAEELKIDMPVKLTFRRVDLRREDGMYVYFWKAMPIRE
;
A
#
# COMPACT_ATOMS: atom_id res chain seq x y z
N ALA A 1 6.45 -3.64 -3.32
CA ALA A 1 5.08 -4.11 -3.00
C ALA A 1 5.10 -5.61 -3.20
N ASP A 2 4.41 -6.35 -2.35
CA ASP A 2 4.44 -7.82 -2.38
C ASP A 2 3.09 -8.42 -2.00
N CYS A 3 2.77 -9.55 -2.59
CA CYS A 3 1.57 -10.35 -2.35
C CYS A 3 1.94 -11.81 -2.59
N ARG A 4 2.35 -12.49 -1.51
CA ARG A 4 2.90 -13.85 -1.57
C ARG A 4 1.83 -14.85 -1.16
N LEU A 5 1.81 -16.00 -1.82
CA LEU A 5 0.86 -17.07 -1.52
C LEU A 5 1.55 -18.16 -0.70
N GLY A 6 1.00 -18.44 0.49
CA GLY A 6 1.27 -19.66 1.23
C GLY A 6 0.29 -20.76 0.80
N GLY A 7 0.75 -22.02 0.78
CA GLY A 7 -0.11 -23.15 0.45
C GLY A 7 -1.23 -23.33 1.50
N PRO A 8 -2.46 -23.72 1.11
CA PRO A 8 -3.54 -23.99 2.06
C PRO A 8 -3.13 -24.93 3.20
N GLY A 9 -3.37 -24.51 4.45
CA GLY A 9 -2.99 -25.22 5.67
C GLY A 9 -1.51 -25.09 6.07
N SER A 10 -0.67 -24.39 5.29
CA SER A 10 0.75 -24.23 5.60
C SER A 10 1.00 -23.13 6.65
N PRO A 11 2.13 -23.18 7.39
CA PRO A 11 2.55 -22.08 8.26
C PRO A 11 2.70 -20.73 7.52
N LEU A 12 3.07 -20.78 6.24
CA LEU A 12 3.23 -19.58 5.40
C LEU A 12 1.89 -18.92 5.09
N GLU A 13 0.80 -19.70 4.95
CA GLU A 13 -0.53 -19.13 4.76
C GLU A 13 -0.98 -18.32 5.99
N GLN A 14 -0.62 -18.78 7.19
CA GLN A 14 -0.98 -18.08 8.43
C GLN A 14 -0.15 -16.82 8.69
N THR A 15 1.08 -16.78 8.20
CA THR A 15 2.05 -15.73 8.54
C THR A 15 2.20 -14.66 7.46
N PHE A 16 1.86 -14.96 6.20
CA PHE A 16 1.97 -13.99 5.13
C PHE A 16 0.92 -12.88 5.20
N GLY A 17 1.37 -11.70 4.77
CA GLY A 17 0.56 -10.52 4.56
C GLY A 17 0.85 -9.94 3.18
N ASP A 18 -0.02 -9.04 2.73
CA ASP A 18 0.22 -8.25 1.54
C ASP A 18 0.50 -6.80 1.93
N GLY A 19 1.43 -6.16 1.21
CA GLY A 19 1.82 -4.80 1.54
C GLY A 19 2.52 -4.07 0.43
N ALA A 20 2.50 -2.75 0.55
CA ALA A 20 3.24 -1.86 -0.33
C ALA A 20 3.69 -0.63 0.45
N ALA A 21 4.92 -0.22 0.19
CA ALA A 21 5.45 1.08 0.58
C ALA A 21 6.00 1.75 -0.68
N ALA A 22 5.91 3.07 -0.71
CA ALA A 22 6.46 3.91 -1.77
C ALA A 22 7.25 5.03 -1.11
N LEU A 23 8.51 5.18 -1.52
CA LEU A 23 9.42 6.22 -1.04
C LEU A 23 9.75 7.15 -2.21
N MET A 24 9.78 8.45 -1.94
CA MET A 24 10.33 9.45 -2.86
C MET A 24 11.82 9.60 -2.55
N VAL A 25 12.68 9.47 -3.55
CA VAL A 25 14.13 9.65 -3.42
C VAL A 25 14.52 10.92 -4.17
N GLU A 26 15.19 11.83 -3.47
CA GLU A 26 15.60 13.12 -3.99
C GLU A 26 17.05 13.39 -3.57
N ARG A 27 17.78 14.20 -4.34
CA ARG A 27 19.18 14.57 -4.01
C ARG A 27 19.27 15.38 -2.72
N ASP A 28 18.34 16.31 -2.54
CA ASP A 28 18.24 17.20 -1.37
C ASP A 28 16.99 16.85 -0.57
N ALA A 29 16.82 15.56 -0.25
CA ALA A 29 15.64 15.06 0.45
C ALA A 29 15.45 15.78 1.80
N LYS A 30 14.25 16.27 2.11
CA LYS A 30 14.03 17.04 3.37
C LYS A 30 14.01 16.17 4.63
N ILE A 31 13.58 14.92 4.49
CA ILE A 31 13.22 14.07 5.63
C ILE A 31 14.43 13.39 6.26
N ALA A 32 15.18 12.64 5.46
CA ALA A 32 16.29 11.83 5.95
C ALA A 32 17.31 11.62 4.84
N ASP A 33 18.59 11.61 5.20
CA ASP A 33 19.70 11.28 4.31
C ASP A 33 20.20 9.87 4.58
N VAL A 34 20.64 9.19 3.53
CA VAL A 34 21.40 7.94 3.65
C VAL A 34 22.85 8.32 3.99
N GLU A 35 23.30 8.03 5.21
CA GLU A 35 24.70 8.25 5.62
C GLU A 35 25.60 7.11 5.12
N PHE A 36 25.14 5.86 5.27
CA PHE A 36 25.91 4.68 4.91
C PHE A 36 24.99 3.57 4.37
N SER A 37 25.55 2.72 3.52
CA SER A 37 24.95 1.45 3.11
C SER A 37 25.97 0.33 3.04
N THR A 38 25.49 -0.90 3.16
CA THR A 38 26.25 -2.14 2.93
C THR A 38 25.34 -3.24 2.41
N HIS A 39 25.94 -4.22 1.76
CA HIS A 39 25.24 -5.35 1.14
C HIS A 39 26.00 -6.64 1.45
N VAL A 40 25.27 -7.73 1.71
CA VAL A 40 25.79 -9.09 1.81
C VAL A 40 24.96 -9.96 0.87
N TYR A 41 25.65 -10.71 0.02
CA TYR A 41 25.04 -11.66 -0.90
C TYR A 41 25.22 -13.07 -0.35
N ASP A 42 24.20 -13.91 -0.50
CA ASP A 42 24.26 -15.28 -0.03
C ASP A 42 23.55 -16.20 -1.01
N GLU A 43 24.28 -17.18 -1.56
CA GLU A 43 23.73 -18.17 -2.50
C GLU A 43 22.94 -19.28 -1.78
N ILE A 44 22.28 -18.91 -0.68
CA ILE A 44 21.43 -19.81 0.10
C ILE A 44 20.12 -20.09 -0.64
N TYR A 45 19.72 -21.36 -0.61
CA TYR A 45 18.44 -21.82 -1.10
C TYR A 45 17.51 -22.13 0.09
N ASP A 46 16.98 -21.08 0.73
CA ASP A 46 16.16 -21.18 1.93
C ASP A 46 14.67 -21.00 1.61
N VAL A 47 14.29 -19.93 0.94
CA VAL A 47 12.91 -19.61 0.54
C VAL A 47 12.89 -19.27 -0.95
N TRP A 48 12.05 -19.95 -1.72
CA TRP A 48 12.01 -19.78 -3.16
C TRP A 48 10.61 -19.89 -3.72
N ARG A 49 10.41 -19.33 -4.92
CA ARG A 49 9.21 -19.54 -5.73
C ARG A 49 9.61 -19.49 -7.19
N ARG A 50 9.50 -20.64 -7.88
CA ARG A 50 9.74 -20.71 -9.32
C ARG A 50 8.58 -20.06 -10.08
N ASP A 51 8.79 -19.79 -11.35
CA ASP A 51 7.77 -19.33 -12.29
C ASP A 51 6.59 -20.32 -12.41
N VAL A 52 6.85 -21.62 -12.26
CA VAL A 52 5.85 -22.69 -12.23
C VAL A 52 5.16 -22.87 -10.88
N ASP A 53 5.69 -22.26 -9.82
CA ASP A 53 5.16 -22.42 -8.46
C ASP A 53 4.11 -21.35 -8.15
N LEU A 54 2.92 -21.81 -7.78
CA LEU A 54 1.88 -20.93 -7.26
C LEU A 54 2.21 -20.43 -5.84
N PHE A 55 2.74 -21.31 -5.00
CA PHE A 55 3.02 -21.04 -3.59
C PHE A 55 4.52 -20.84 -3.34
N VAL A 56 4.83 -20.04 -2.32
CA VAL A 56 6.21 -19.93 -1.83
C VAL A 56 6.60 -21.23 -1.15
N ASN A 57 7.77 -21.74 -1.50
CA ASN A 57 8.40 -22.89 -0.88
C ASN A 57 9.45 -22.42 0.13
N SER A 58 9.68 -23.25 1.15
CA SER A 58 10.71 -23.03 2.16
C SER A 58 11.40 -24.35 2.44
N TRP A 59 12.70 -24.29 2.71
CA TRP A 59 13.44 -25.40 3.27
C TRP A 59 13.14 -25.53 4.77
N GLU A 60 13.81 -26.46 5.45
CA GLU A 60 13.60 -26.69 6.89
C GLU A 60 13.85 -25.43 7.73
N ASP A 61 12.98 -25.20 8.70
CA ASP A 61 12.97 -24.01 9.57
C ASP A 61 14.33 -23.69 10.21
N ARG A 62 15.05 -24.73 10.66
CA ARG A 62 16.35 -24.54 11.32
C ARG A 62 17.40 -24.03 10.35
N TYR A 63 17.41 -24.53 9.13
CA TYR A 63 18.35 -24.12 8.09
C TYR A 63 18.08 -22.68 7.63
N VAL A 64 16.83 -22.39 7.28
CA VAL A 64 16.38 -21.04 6.87
C VAL A 64 16.76 -20.01 7.93
N TYR A 65 16.53 -20.35 9.20
CA TYR A 65 16.81 -19.46 10.31
C TYR A 65 18.29 -19.29 10.62
N ALA A 66 19.00 -20.39 10.92
CA ALA A 66 20.34 -20.34 11.47
C ALA A 66 21.38 -20.05 10.40
N CYS A 67 21.27 -20.70 9.24
CA CYS A 67 22.21 -20.55 8.13
C CYS A 67 21.85 -19.37 7.25
N GLY A 68 20.57 -19.01 7.15
CA GLY A 68 20.09 -17.85 6.40
C GLY A 68 19.97 -16.62 7.28
N TYR A 69 18.72 -16.33 7.69
CA TYR A 69 18.31 -15.07 8.32
C TYR A 69 19.25 -14.57 9.43
N MET A 70 19.54 -15.39 10.45
CA MET A 70 20.34 -14.94 11.59
C MET A 70 21.77 -14.59 11.22
N ARG A 71 22.42 -15.45 10.43
CA ARG A 71 23.81 -15.26 10.03
C ARG A 71 23.93 -14.02 9.14
N VAL A 72 23.13 -13.98 8.09
CA VAL A 72 23.23 -12.97 7.03
C VAL A 72 22.86 -11.57 7.54
N VAL A 73 21.75 -11.44 8.29
CA VAL A 73 21.33 -10.12 8.80
C VAL A 73 22.30 -9.63 9.89
N ARG A 74 22.80 -10.52 10.75
CA ARG A 74 23.81 -10.15 11.75
C ARG A 74 25.12 -9.67 11.11
N GLU A 75 25.61 -10.40 10.11
CA GLU A 75 26.82 -10.01 9.38
C GLU A 75 26.65 -8.64 8.73
N THR A 76 25.51 -8.42 8.07
CA THR A 76 25.19 -7.16 7.39
C THR A 76 25.10 -5.99 8.37
N PHE A 77 24.40 -6.19 9.50
CA PHE A 77 24.31 -5.20 10.56
C PHE A 77 25.70 -4.83 11.12
N SER A 78 26.50 -5.82 11.48
CA SER A 78 27.85 -5.59 12.02
C SER A 78 28.76 -4.88 11.03
N LYS A 79 28.70 -5.25 9.74
CA LYS A 79 29.44 -4.56 8.66
C LYS A 79 29.05 -3.08 8.55
N LEU A 80 27.75 -2.78 8.59
CA LEU A 80 27.27 -1.40 8.51
C LEU A 80 27.72 -0.57 9.71
N MET A 81 27.58 -1.12 10.92
CA MET A 81 27.99 -0.44 12.16
C MET A 81 29.50 -0.18 12.20
N GLY A 82 30.31 -1.17 11.78
CA GLY A 82 31.75 -1.01 11.64
C GLY A 82 32.14 0.06 10.63
N LYS A 83 31.47 0.09 9.46
CA LYS A 83 31.69 1.13 8.43
C LYS A 83 31.32 2.54 8.92
N ALA A 84 30.25 2.65 9.70
CA ALA A 84 29.80 3.92 10.27
C ALA A 84 30.62 4.34 11.51
N GLY A 85 31.38 3.44 12.11
CA GLY A 85 32.11 3.69 13.36
C GLY A 85 31.17 3.95 14.54
N LEU A 86 29.97 3.36 14.53
CA LEU A 86 28.92 3.58 15.53
C LEU A 86 28.75 2.38 16.46
N ASN A 87 28.19 2.63 17.63
CA ASN A 87 27.71 1.62 18.56
C ASN A 87 26.19 1.48 18.50
N VAL A 88 25.68 0.35 18.98
CA VAL A 88 24.25 0.04 18.99
C VAL A 88 23.42 1.10 19.73
N LYS A 89 24.01 1.74 20.75
CA LYS A 89 23.37 2.82 21.53
C LYS A 89 23.21 4.13 20.74
N ASP A 90 23.94 4.30 19.64
CA ASP A 90 23.86 5.50 18.79
C ASP A 90 22.67 5.44 17.81
N LEU A 91 21.98 4.28 17.73
CA LEU A 91 20.79 4.08 16.92
C LEU A 91 19.54 4.39 17.73
N THR A 92 18.69 5.30 17.25
CA THR A 92 17.40 5.58 17.87
C THR A 92 16.41 4.46 17.58
N LYS A 93 16.38 4.00 16.32
CA LYS A 93 15.45 2.96 15.87
C LYS A 93 16.13 2.00 14.89
N VAL A 94 15.71 0.75 14.90
CA VAL A 94 16.18 -0.31 14.03
C VAL A 94 14.99 -1.04 13.43
N VAL A 95 15.03 -1.15 12.10
CA VAL A 95 14.06 -1.83 11.28
C VAL A 95 14.71 -3.09 10.72
N LEU A 96 14.19 -4.24 11.12
CA LEU A 96 14.60 -5.56 10.63
C LEU A 96 13.41 -6.22 9.93
N PRO A 97 13.62 -7.09 8.93
CA PRO A 97 12.56 -7.94 8.40
C PRO A 97 12.33 -9.10 9.37
N PHE A 98 11.09 -9.48 9.65
CA PHE A 98 10.80 -10.52 10.64
C PHE A 98 10.18 -11.73 9.94
N PRO A 99 10.85 -12.90 9.91
CA PRO A 99 10.19 -14.13 9.49
C PRO A 99 9.05 -14.48 10.45
N ASP A 100 9.30 -14.31 11.76
CA ASP A 100 8.30 -14.34 12.83
C ASP A 100 8.72 -13.44 14.00
N PRO A 101 7.79 -13.08 14.91
CA PRO A 101 8.07 -12.18 16.03
C PRO A 101 9.17 -12.67 16.97
N ARG A 102 9.23 -13.98 17.24
CA ARG A 102 10.20 -14.56 18.19
C ARG A 102 11.62 -14.45 17.65
N ARG A 103 11.83 -14.87 16.40
CA ARG A 103 13.14 -14.86 15.74
C ARG A 103 13.72 -13.46 15.61
N GLY A 104 12.89 -12.44 15.35
CA GLY A 104 13.42 -11.08 15.28
C GLY A 104 13.75 -10.45 16.63
N ILE A 105 13.01 -10.79 17.71
CA ILE A 105 13.41 -10.42 19.08
C ILE A 105 14.74 -11.10 19.45
N GLU A 106 14.93 -12.36 19.08
CA GLU A 106 16.18 -13.10 19.30
C GLU A 106 17.35 -12.46 18.56
N LEU A 107 17.17 -12.10 17.28
CA LEU A 107 18.18 -11.38 16.51
C LEU A 107 18.54 -10.05 17.16
N ALA A 108 17.54 -9.23 17.50
CA ALA A 108 17.75 -7.92 18.12
C ALA A 108 18.57 -8.03 19.41
N ARG A 109 18.24 -8.97 20.30
CA ARG A 109 19.01 -9.21 21.52
C ARG A 109 20.44 -9.66 21.22
N SER A 110 20.63 -10.52 20.22
CA SER A 110 21.97 -10.98 19.81
C SER A 110 22.84 -9.85 19.22
N LEU A 111 22.21 -8.78 18.72
CA LEU A 111 22.86 -7.56 18.26
C LEU A 111 23.08 -6.54 19.39
N GLY A 112 22.63 -6.82 20.62
CA GLY A 112 22.71 -5.89 21.75
C GLY A 112 21.68 -4.77 21.72
N LEU A 113 20.64 -4.87 20.89
CA LEU A 113 19.54 -3.90 20.84
C LEU A 113 18.56 -4.15 21.98
N ASP A 114 17.92 -3.08 22.46
CA ASP A 114 16.73 -3.19 23.30
C ASP A 114 15.49 -3.39 22.41
N PRO A 115 14.84 -4.58 22.42
CA PRO A 115 13.69 -4.85 21.57
C PRO A 115 12.47 -3.98 21.86
N LYS A 116 12.36 -3.38 23.06
CA LYS A 116 11.19 -2.57 23.43
C LYS A 116 11.29 -1.14 22.91
N THR A 117 12.50 -0.58 22.90
CA THR A 117 12.71 0.84 22.61
C THR A 117 13.29 1.05 21.21
N GLN A 118 14.31 0.28 20.85
CA GLN A 118 15.04 0.47 19.59
C GLN A 118 14.44 -0.31 18.42
N LEU A 119 13.71 -1.40 18.64
CA LEU A 119 13.15 -2.18 17.53
C LEU A 119 11.82 -1.59 17.06
N GLN A 120 11.60 -1.51 15.75
CA GLN A 120 10.30 -1.14 15.19
C GLN A 120 9.32 -2.32 15.29
N ASP A 121 8.07 -2.05 15.66
CA ASP A 121 6.99 -3.04 15.63
C ASP A 121 6.81 -3.56 14.19
N PRO A 122 6.94 -4.88 13.94
CA PRO A 122 6.85 -5.45 12.60
C PRO A 122 5.43 -5.58 12.05
N PHE A 123 4.40 -5.24 12.84
CA PHE A 123 2.98 -5.37 12.50
C PHE A 123 2.54 -6.80 12.14
N MET A 124 3.29 -7.82 12.59
CA MET A 124 3.06 -9.23 12.23
C MET A 124 1.66 -9.72 12.63
N GLU A 125 1.15 -9.30 13.80
CA GLU A 125 -0.18 -9.71 14.26
C GLU A 125 -1.32 -9.04 13.50
N SER A 126 -1.06 -7.89 12.86
CA SER A 126 -2.11 -7.05 12.27
C SER A 126 -2.14 -7.10 10.74
N VAL A 127 -0.98 -7.26 10.11
CA VAL A 127 -0.77 -7.28 8.65
C VAL A 127 -0.12 -8.58 8.19
N GLY A 128 0.76 -9.18 8.99
CA GLY A 128 1.57 -10.34 8.60
C GLY A 128 2.87 -9.95 7.89
N ASN A 129 3.58 -10.94 7.38
CA ASN A 129 4.85 -10.76 6.68
C ASN A 129 4.61 -10.33 5.22
N THR A 130 4.85 -9.05 4.93
CA THR A 130 4.63 -8.43 3.62
C THR A 130 5.83 -8.52 2.66
N GLY A 131 6.76 -9.42 2.93
CA GLY A 131 7.89 -9.73 2.03
C GLY A 131 8.75 -8.51 1.75
N THR A 132 8.98 -8.21 0.48
CA THR A 132 9.82 -7.08 0.04
C THR A 132 9.32 -5.71 0.52
N ALA A 133 8.02 -5.58 0.79
CA ALA A 133 7.46 -4.33 1.31
C ALA A 133 7.71 -4.13 2.81
N GLN A 134 8.03 -5.19 3.56
CA GLN A 134 8.09 -5.14 5.02
C GLN A 134 9.13 -4.12 5.51
N PRO A 135 10.43 -4.18 5.13
CA PRO A 135 11.42 -3.22 5.63
C PRO A 135 11.03 -1.76 5.37
N LEU A 136 10.45 -1.48 4.19
CA LEU A 136 10.07 -0.12 3.81
C LEU A 136 8.83 0.37 4.55
N MET A 137 7.86 -0.51 4.82
CA MET A 137 6.68 -0.18 5.64
C MET A 137 7.10 0.13 7.08
N LEU A 138 7.99 -0.69 7.63
CA LEU A 138 8.52 -0.48 8.98
C LEU A 138 9.38 0.78 9.07
N PHE A 139 10.16 1.07 8.03
CA PHE A 139 10.91 2.32 7.94
C PHE A 139 10.00 3.55 7.90
N ALA A 140 8.90 3.51 7.13
CA ALA A 140 7.90 4.57 7.15
C ALA A 140 7.30 4.77 8.55
N ALA A 141 7.01 3.69 9.27
CA ALA A 141 6.53 3.75 10.65
C ALA A 141 7.56 4.36 11.61
N ALA A 142 8.82 3.94 11.53
CA ALA A 142 9.92 4.48 12.33
C ALA A 142 10.10 5.99 12.09
N LEU A 143 10.01 6.40 10.83
CA LEU A 143 10.09 7.79 10.41
C LEU A 143 8.93 8.66 10.97
N GLU A 144 7.73 8.12 11.12
CA GLU A 144 6.59 8.83 11.73
C GLU A 144 6.82 9.18 13.23
N GLU A 145 7.65 8.40 13.91
CA GLU A 145 7.99 8.56 15.33
C GLU A 145 9.30 9.34 15.55
N ALA A 146 10.13 9.44 14.51
CA ALA A 146 11.47 10.00 14.59
C ALA A 146 11.50 11.53 14.70
N LYS A 147 12.59 12.03 15.27
CA LYS A 147 12.91 13.44 15.47
C LYS A 147 14.15 13.80 14.66
N SER A 148 14.29 15.10 14.36
CA SER A 148 15.53 15.63 13.79
C SER A 148 16.73 15.20 14.62
N GLY A 149 17.75 14.66 13.94
CA GLY A 149 18.96 14.12 14.56
C GLY A 149 18.89 12.63 14.88
N ASP A 150 17.75 11.97 14.78
CA ASP A 150 17.66 10.53 15.01
C ASP A 150 18.41 9.73 13.94
N ARG A 151 18.95 8.58 14.34
CA ARG A 151 19.54 7.60 13.42
C ARG A 151 18.67 6.36 13.37
N ILE A 152 18.30 5.98 12.15
CA ILE A 152 17.48 4.80 11.88
C ILE A 152 18.29 3.85 11.01
N LEU A 153 18.49 2.63 11.47
CA LEU A 153 19.07 1.56 10.66
C LEU A 153 17.94 0.70 10.10
N MET A 154 17.93 0.49 8.78
CA MET A 154 17.01 -0.43 8.12
C MET A 154 17.79 -1.55 7.44
N ALA A 155 17.42 -2.80 7.69
CA ALA A 155 17.94 -3.96 6.99
C ALA A 155 16.84 -4.71 6.22
N SER A 156 17.22 -5.40 5.14
CA SER A 156 16.39 -6.32 4.36
C SER A 156 16.90 -7.77 4.49
N TYR A 157 16.12 -8.75 4.04
CA TYR A 157 16.57 -10.13 3.94
C TYR A 157 15.89 -10.81 2.74
N GLY A 158 16.68 -11.48 1.91
CA GLY A 158 16.25 -12.28 0.77
C GLY A 158 17.46 -12.80 -0.01
N SER A 159 17.91 -14.03 0.27
CA SER A 159 19.16 -14.62 -0.26
C SER A 159 20.37 -13.68 -0.14
N GLY A 160 20.48 -13.04 1.02
CA GLY A 160 21.32 -11.88 1.24
C GLY A 160 20.62 -10.85 2.12
N SER A 161 21.25 -9.69 2.29
CA SER A 161 20.71 -8.59 3.07
C SER A 161 21.35 -7.26 2.66
N ASP A 162 20.51 -6.25 2.50
CA ASP A 162 20.93 -4.86 2.34
C ASP A 162 20.69 -4.14 3.66
N ALA A 163 21.60 -3.25 4.05
CA ALA A 163 21.37 -2.36 5.18
C ALA A 163 21.74 -0.92 4.86
N PHE A 164 20.92 0.00 5.36
CA PHE A 164 21.04 1.43 5.19
C PHE A 164 20.96 2.12 6.56
N LEU A 165 21.85 3.08 6.78
CA LEU A 165 21.81 3.97 7.94
C LEU A 165 21.30 5.33 7.47
N PHE A 166 20.20 5.77 8.09
CA PHE A 166 19.57 7.05 7.80
C PHE A 166 19.76 8.03 8.95
N LYS A 167 20.04 9.29 8.61
CA LYS A 167 20.00 10.43 9.52
C LYS A 167 18.77 11.27 9.24
N VAL A 168 17.89 11.40 10.23
CA VAL A 168 16.68 12.22 10.11
C VAL A 168 17.05 13.70 10.23
N LYS A 169 16.66 14.50 9.24
CA LYS A 169 16.91 15.95 9.17
C LYS A 169 15.75 16.77 9.71
N GLU A 170 14.54 16.43 9.31
CA GLU A 170 13.32 17.11 9.74
C GLU A 170 12.32 16.10 10.26
N ASP A 171 11.54 16.48 11.27
CA ASP A 171 10.45 15.66 11.74
C ASP A 171 9.32 15.61 10.68
N LEU A 172 8.71 14.43 10.51
CA LEU A 172 7.64 14.24 9.52
C LEU A 172 6.33 14.98 9.85
N LYS A 173 6.28 15.70 10.97
CA LYS A 173 5.13 16.54 11.36
C LYS A 173 4.96 17.75 10.43
N THR A 174 6.06 18.28 9.90
CA THR A 174 6.09 19.57 9.19
C THR A 174 5.80 19.47 7.68
N PRO A 175 6.31 18.47 6.94
CA PRO A 175 6.15 18.40 5.47
C PRO A 175 5.01 17.49 4.97
N LEU A 176 4.32 16.74 5.84
CA LEU A 176 3.21 15.88 5.41
C LEU A 176 1.87 16.62 5.46
N PRO A 177 1.05 16.58 4.38
CA PRO A 177 -0.34 16.99 4.46
C PRO A 177 -1.02 16.22 5.60
N GLN A 178 -1.49 16.95 6.61
CA GLN A 178 -2.04 16.48 7.88
C GLN A 178 -2.68 15.07 7.79
N GLY A 179 -2.05 14.09 8.44
CA GLY A 179 -2.66 12.80 8.78
C GLY A 179 -2.88 11.77 7.66
N LYS A 180 -2.75 12.12 6.36
CA LYS A 180 -3.13 11.21 5.26
C LYS A 180 -2.13 10.09 4.95
N ARG A 181 -0.96 10.06 5.59
CA ARG A 181 0.10 9.08 5.31
C ARG A 181 0.49 8.17 6.46
N LYS A 182 -0.08 8.36 7.66
CA LYS A 182 0.28 7.53 8.81
C LYS A 182 -0.04 6.05 8.57
N ILE A 183 0.82 5.16 9.03
CA ILE A 183 0.64 3.71 8.86
C ILE A 183 -0.49 3.17 9.75
N ALA A 184 -0.59 3.63 11.00
CA ALA A 184 -1.55 3.09 11.96
C ALA A 184 -3.02 3.20 11.49
N PRO A 185 -3.52 4.36 11.01
CA PRO A 185 -4.88 4.45 10.46
C PRO A 185 -5.12 3.57 9.22
N LYS A 186 -4.06 3.21 8.48
CA LYS A 186 -4.18 2.32 7.32
C LYS A 186 -4.32 0.86 7.75
N ILE A 187 -3.66 0.46 8.83
CA ILE A 187 -3.75 -0.89 9.40
C ILE A 187 -5.12 -1.11 10.07
N THR A 188 -5.63 -0.10 10.79
CA THR A 188 -6.95 -0.20 11.45
C THR A 188 -8.11 -0.15 10.47
N ASN A 189 -7.95 0.56 9.34
CA ASN A 189 -8.94 0.64 8.27
C ASN A 189 -9.00 -0.66 7.44
N LYS A 190 -9.50 -1.73 8.06
CA LYS A 190 -9.65 -3.06 7.46
C LYS A 190 -11.04 -3.64 7.73
N LYS A 191 -11.41 -4.69 7.01
CA LYS A 191 -12.60 -5.50 7.27
C LYS A 191 -12.17 -6.94 7.45
N VAL A 192 -12.64 -7.58 8.51
CA VAL A 192 -12.37 -9.01 8.74
C VAL A 192 -13.19 -9.80 7.72
N LEU A 193 -12.56 -10.76 7.06
CA LEU A 193 -13.27 -11.63 6.14
C LEU A 193 -14.25 -12.50 6.93
N PRO A 194 -15.46 -12.74 6.39
CA PRO A 194 -16.46 -13.53 7.09
C PRO A 194 -16.02 -14.98 7.30
N ASP A 195 -15.27 -15.55 6.35
CA ASP A 195 -14.87 -16.95 6.36
C ASP A 195 -13.67 -17.23 5.44
N TYR A 196 -13.10 -18.43 5.58
CA TYR A 196 -11.95 -18.88 4.79
C TYR A 196 -12.27 -19.16 3.32
N ALA A 197 -13.49 -19.55 2.97
CA ALA A 197 -13.88 -19.76 1.58
C ALA A 197 -13.91 -18.42 0.81
N THR A 198 -14.33 -17.34 1.47
CA THR A 198 -14.23 -15.97 0.94
C THR A 198 -12.77 -15.60 0.66
N TYR A 199 -11.85 -15.91 1.58
CA TYR A 199 -10.40 -15.73 1.36
C TYR A 199 -9.90 -16.52 0.14
N LEU A 200 -10.20 -17.82 0.06
CA LEU A 200 -9.78 -18.68 -1.05
C LEU A 200 -10.31 -18.19 -2.41
N LYS A 201 -11.56 -17.73 -2.45
CA LYS A 201 -12.19 -17.13 -3.64
C LYS A 201 -11.46 -15.85 -4.06
N TRP A 202 -11.23 -14.93 -3.13
CA TRP A 202 -10.57 -13.64 -3.43
C TRP A 202 -9.11 -13.80 -3.84
N ARG A 203 -8.41 -14.77 -3.26
CA ARG A 203 -7.04 -15.16 -3.67
C ARG A 203 -7.00 -16.01 -4.95
N LYS A 204 -8.17 -16.35 -5.53
CA LYS A 204 -8.33 -17.21 -6.71
C LYS A 204 -7.67 -18.59 -6.54
N LEU A 205 -7.65 -19.11 -5.32
CA LEU A 205 -7.10 -20.43 -4.99
C LEU A 205 -8.10 -21.56 -5.25
N VAL A 206 -9.39 -21.21 -5.36
CA VAL A 206 -10.45 -22.15 -5.73
C VAL A 206 -11.18 -21.60 -6.96
N LYS A 207 -11.46 -22.48 -7.92
CA LYS A 207 -12.25 -22.13 -9.09
C LYS A 207 -13.71 -22.00 -8.69
N THR A 208 -14.25 -20.78 -8.73
CA THR A 208 -15.68 -20.54 -8.58
C THR A 208 -16.35 -20.52 -9.95
N PRO A 209 -17.63 -20.92 -10.07
CA PRO A 209 -18.39 -20.74 -11.31
C PRO A 209 -18.35 -19.27 -11.72
N GLU A 210 -17.98 -18.99 -12.97
CA GLU A 210 -18.03 -17.63 -13.49
C GLU A 210 -19.50 -17.21 -13.62
N PRO A 211 -19.87 -16.00 -13.14
CA PRO A 211 -21.21 -15.49 -13.38
C PRO A 211 -21.40 -15.35 -14.89
N ARG A 212 -22.43 -15.98 -15.46
CA ARG A 212 -22.83 -15.77 -16.86
C ARG A 212 -23.23 -14.30 -17.00
N VAL A 213 -22.48 -13.51 -17.76
CA VAL A 213 -22.84 -12.11 -18.02
C VAL A 213 -23.46 -12.01 -19.40
N ASP A 214 -24.77 -11.83 -19.44
CA ASP A 214 -25.46 -11.39 -20.64
C ASP A 214 -25.25 -9.87 -20.81
N MET A 215 -24.08 -9.45 -21.29
CA MET A 215 -23.90 -8.25 -22.13
C MET A 215 -22.42 -7.93 -22.43
N SER A 216 -22.22 -7.33 -23.60
CA SER A 216 -20.95 -6.84 -24.17
C SER A 216 -20.05 -6.16 -23.14
N VAL A 217 -18.87 -6.73 -22.92
CA VAL A 217 -17.81 -6.09 -22.14
C VAL A 217 -17.38 -4.83 -22.89
N SER A 218 -17.55 -3.66 -22.28
CA SER A 218 -16.98 -2.43 -22.85
C SER A 218 -15.46 -2.48 -22.67
N TYR A 219 -14.73 -2.53 -23.78
CA TYR A 219 -13.26 -2.61 -23.76
C TYR A 219 -12.65 -1.23 -23.55
N PRO A 220 -11.81 -1.02 -22.52
CA PRO A 220 -11.00 0.19 -22.46
C PRO A 220 -10.06 0.27 -23.65
N SER A 221 -9.95 1.48 -24.18
CA SER A 221 -9.00 1.81 -25.25
C SER A 221 -7.73 2.39 -24.64
N ALA A 222 -6.58 1.78 -24.96
CA ALA A 222 -5.27 2.31 -24.56
C ALA A 222 -5.07 3.75 -25.07
N VAL A 223 -5.55 4.06 -26.28
CA VAL A 223 -5.51 5.40 -26.86
C VAL A 223 -6.38 6.38 -26.08
N ALA A 224 -7.58 5.95 -25.65
CA ALA A 224 -8.44 6.79 -24.82
C ALA A 224 -7.81 7.05 -23.45
N ILE A 225 -7.27 6.02 -22.80
CA ILE A 225 -6.58 6.15 -21.51
C ILE A 225 -5.40 7.12 -21.63
N TRP A 226 -4.57 6.98 -22.66
CA TRP A 226 -3.43 7.88 -22.88
C TRP A 226 -3.87 9.35 -23.07
N ARG A 227 -4.88 9.59 -23.93
CA ARG A 227 -5.45 10.93 -24.15
C ARG A 227 -6.06 11.54 -22.88
N GLU A 228 -6.62 10.70 -22.03
CA GLU A 228 -7.35 11.10 -20.82
C GLU A 228 -6.52 10.92 -19.54
N THR A 229 -5.20 10.76 -19.65
CA THR A 229 -4.27 10.55 -18.52
C THR A 229 -4.50 11.56 -17.39
N ASN A 230 -4.60 12.85 -17.72
CA ASN A 230 -4.86 13.92 -16.73
C ASN A 230 -6.26 13.83 -16.11
N ARG A 231 -7.25 13.29 -16.83
CA ARG A 231 -8.60 13.11 -16.29
C ARG A 231 -8.72 11.88 -15.41
N ILE A 232 -7.93 10.83 -15.70
CA ILE A 232 -8.00 9.55 -15.02
C ILE A 232 -7.13 9.56 -13.74
N TYR A 233 -5.83 9.77 -13.87
CA TYR A 233 -4.88 9.51 -12.76
C TYR A 233 -4.91 10.58 -11.68
N PRO A 234 -4.73 11.89 -11.98
CA PRO A 234 -4.86 12.93 -10.97
C PRO A 234 -6.33 13.36 -10.75
N LEU A 235 -7.29 12.77 -11.48
CA LEU A 235 -8.71 13.12 -11.43
C LEU A 235 -8.94 14.63 -11.68
N HIS A 236 -8.40 15.16 -12.77
CA HIS A 236 -8.62 16.57 -13.11
C HIS A 236 -10.05 16.80 -13.60
N GLY A 237 -10.75 17.68 -12.87
CA GLY A 237 -11.94 18.35 -13.34
C GLY A 237 -11.62 19.72 -13.91
N VAL A 238 -12.65 20.53 -14.11
CA VAL A 238 -12.51 21.92 -14.55
C VAL A 238 -13.30 22.86 -13.65
N LYS A 239 -12.74 24.04 -13.38
CA LYS A 239 -13.40 25.13 -12.67
C LYS A 239 -13.67 26.28 -13.63
N CYS A 240 -14.92 26.73 -13.68
CA CYS A 240 -15.31 27.85 -14.54
C CYS A 240 -14.68 29.14 -14.03
N LYS A 241 -13.98 29.88 -14.90
CA LYS A 241 -13.37 31.17 -14.53
C LYS A 241 -14.39 32.30 -14.35
N VAL A 242 -15.61 32.13 -14.87
CA VAL A 242 -16.70 33.14 -14.78
C VAL A 242 -17.49 32.99 -13.48
N CYS A 243 -18.01 31.79 -13.20
CA CYS A 243 -18.91 31.58 -12.06
C CYS A 243 -18.32 30.72 -10.93
N GLY A 244 -17.08 30.24 -11.08
CA GLY A 244 -16.37 29.44 -10.08
C GLY A 244 -16.86 28.00 -9.94
N ALA A 245 -17.84 27.55 -10.73
CA ALA A 245 -18.38 26.19 -10.62
C ALA A 245 -17.33 25.15 -11.03
N VAL A 246 -17.11 24.16 -10.17
CA VAL A 246 -16.27 22.99 -10.44
C VAL A 246 -17.12 21.86 -11.00
N GLN A 247 -16.68 21.25 -12.10
CA GLN A 247 -17.37 20.15 -12.77
C GLN A 247 -16.41 19.03 -13.16
N TYR A 248 -16.90 17.80 -12.98
CA TYR A 248 -16.26 16.57 -13.43
C TYR A 248 -17.37 15.67 -14.04
N PRO A 249 -17.09 14.94 -15.13
CA PRO A 249 -15.91 15.06 -15.98
C PRO A 249 -15.83 16.45 -16.66
N PRO A 250 -14.65 16.89 -17.11
CA PRO A 250 -14.49 18.13 -17.88
C PRO A 250 -15.45 18.23 -19.07
N GLN A 251 -16.26 19.29 -19.08
CA GLN A 251 -17.17 19.64 -20.18
C GLN A 251 -16.75 20.98 -20.80
N ARG A 252 -17.05 21.17 -22.09
CA ARG A 252 -16.80 22.43 -22.82
C ARG A 252 -17.73 23.57 -22.44
N VAL A 253 -18.91 23.25 -21.88
CA VAL A 253 -19.93 24.23 -21.49
C VAL A 253 -20.14 24.13 -19.98
N CYS A 254 -20.23 25.27 -19.30
CA CYS A 254 -20.42 25.30 -17.86
C CYS A 254 -21.86 24.91 -17.53
N VAL A 255 -22.04 23.92 -16.66
CA VAL A 255 -23.38 23.46 -16.24
C VAL A 255 -24.20 24.54 -15.50
N LYS A 256 -23.54 25.59 -14.98
CA LYS A 256 -24.19 26.66 -14.19
C LYS A 256 -24.43 27.93 -14.99
N CYS A 257 -23.40 28.48 -15.63
CA CYS A 257 -23.50 29.77 -16.33
C CYS A 257 -23.42 29.67 -17.86
N GLN A 258 -23.32 28.46 -18.40
CA GLN A 258 -23.23 28.19 -19.84
C GLN A 258 -22.04 28.83 -20.57
N SER A 259 -21.07 29.41 -19.85
CA SER A 259 -19.81 29.87 -20.45
C SER A 259 -19.10 28.71 -21.16
N LYS A 260 -18.61 28.96 -22.37
CA LYS A 260 -17.95 27.96 -23.20
C LYS A 260 -16.43 28.12 -23.18
N ASP A 261 -15.71 27.01 -23.07
CA ASP A 261 -14.24 26.90 -23.16
C ASP A 261 -13.44 27.85 -22.24
N ASN A 262 -14.05 28.38 -21.17
CA ASN A 262 -13.41 29.29 -20.22
C ASN A 262 -13.26 28.66 -18.83
N PHE A 263 -12.28 27.76 -18.72
CA PHE A 263 -12.05 26.96 -17.53
C PHE A 263 -10.57 26.93 -17.11
N GLU A 264 -10.33 26.60 -15.84
CA GLU A 264 -9.04 26.17 -15.31
C GLU A 264 -9.12 24.71 -14.87
N GLU A 265 -8.07 23.92 -15.11
CA GLU A 265 -8.00 22.55 -14.60
C GLU A 265 -7.84 22.56 -13.08
N VAL A 266 -8.56 21.66 -12.41
CA VAL A 266 -8.48 21.50 -10.96
C VAL A 266 -8.37 20.03 -10.58
N ARG A 267 -7.43 19.73 -9.68
CA ARG A 267 -7.23 18.38 -9.16
C ARG A 267 -8.28 18.06 -8.10
N LEU A 268 -8.98 16.93 -8.28
CA LEU A 268 -10.06 16.51 -7.39
C LEU A 268 -9.76 15.25 -6.57
N CYS A 269 -8.64 14.56 -6.85
CA CYS A 269 -8.33 13.27 -6.23
C CYS A 269 -8.15 13.31 -4.71
N ASP A 270 -7.75 14.46 -4.15
CA ASP A 270 -7.52 14.63 -2.71
C ASP A 270 -8.76 15.13 -1.94
N LYS A 271 -9.87 15.40 -2.64
CA LYS A 271 -11.13 15.86 -2.06
C LYS A 271 -11.91 14.71 -1.42
N LYS A 272 -12.55 14.98 -0.29
CA LYS A 272 -13.61 14.12 0.24
C LYS A 272 -14.92 14.42 -0.49
N GLY A 273 -15.92 13.59 -0.30
CA GLY A 273 -17.24 13.80 -0.88
C GLY A 273 -18.35 13.24 -0.01
N ARG A 274 -19.58 13.45 -0.46
CA ARG A 274 -20.80 12.90 0.14
C ARG A 274 -21.57 12.12 -0.91
N LEU A 275 -22.09 10.96 -0.52
CA LEU A 275 -22.86 10.09 -1.42
C LEU A 275 -24.20 10.76 -1.76
N PHE A 276 -24.41 11.10 -3.02
CA PHE A 276 -25.64 11.75 -3.48
C PHE A 276 -26.76 10.73 -3.76
N SER A 277 -26.41 9.64 -4.43
CA SER A 277 -27.33 8.54 -4.77
C SER A 277 -26.50 7.29 -5.05
N TYR A 278 -27.08 6.11 -4.82
CA TYR A 278 -26.44 4.83 -5.10
C TYR A 278 -27.45 3.80 -5.59
N SER A 279 -26.94 2.78 -6.28
CA SER A 279 -27.70 1.62 -6.73
C SER A 279 -26.78 0.40 -6.72
N PHE A 280 -27.34 -0.79 -6.52
CA PHE A 280 -26.63 -2.05 -6.68
C PHE A 280 -27.52 -3.03 -7.44
N ASP A 281 -26.90 -3.90 -8.22
CA ASP A 281 -27.58 -4.94 -8.97
C ASP A 281 -27.18 -6.31 -8.38
N PRO A 282 -28.09 -7.00 -7.67
CA PRO A 282 -27.79 -8.29 -7.07
C PRO A 282 -27.50 -9.39 -8.11
N VAL A 283 -27.86 -9.18 -9.38
CA VAL A 283 -27.57 -10.10 -10.49
C VAL A 283 -26.15 -9.89 -11.05
N ARG A 284 -25.57 -8.69 -10.88
CA ARG A 284 -24.26 -8.29 -11.43
C ARG A 284 -23.23 -8.06 -10.31
N ASP A 285 -22.93 -9.12 -9.57
CA ASP A 285 -21.86 -9.17 -8.56
C ASP A 285 -22.11 -8.30 -7.31
N ASN A 286 -23.33 -7.76 -7.16
CA ASN A 286 -23.79 -6.95 -6.03
C ASN A 286 -22.87 -5.76 -5.70
N THR A 287 -22.02 -5.32 -6.65
CA THR A 287 -21.10 -4.20 -6.44
C THR A 287 -21.91 -2.91 -6.51
N PRO A 288 -21.96 -2.11 -5.43
CA PRO A 288 -22.71 -0.87 -5.43
C PRO A 288 -22.00 0.19 -6.28
N VAL A 289 -22.77 0.96 -7.04
CA VAL A 289 -22.30 2.15 -7.77
C VAL A 289 -22.94 3.39 -7.19
N GLY A 290 -22.23 4.52 -7.20
CA GLY A 290 -22.65 5.74 -6.55
C GLY A 290 -22.30 7.01 -7.32
N LEU A 291 -23.17 8.01 -7.17
CA LEU A 291 -22.88 9.40 -7.50
C LEU A 291 -22.37 10.11 -6.25
N VAL A 292 -21.16 10.66 -6.31
CA VAL A 292 -20.52 11.33 -5.18
C VAL A 292 -20.36 12.82 -5.49
N ASN A 293 -20.87 13.69 -4.63
CA ASN A 293 -20.60 15.13 -4.67
C ASN A 293 -19.30 15.41 -3.93
N LEU A 294 -18.31 16.00 -4.59
CA LEU A 294 -17.01 16.33 -3.98
C LEU A 294 -17.03 17.68 -3.27
N GLU A 295 -16.23 17.79 -2.22
CA GLU A 295 -15.95 19.06 -1.54
C GLU A 295 -15.31 20.05 -2.52
N GLY A 296 -15.88 21.25 -2.61
CA GLY A 296 -15.47 22.27 -3.58
C GLY A 296 -16.14 22.14 -4.95
N GLY A 297 -17.00 21.14 -5.16
CA GLY A 297 -17.79 20.94 -6.36
C GLY A 297 -17.25 19.83 -7.28
N GLY A 298 -18.06 19.46 -8.27
CA GLY A 298 -17.87 18.27 -9.08
C GLY A 298 -18.68 17.07 -8.54
N ARG A 299 -19.23 16.29 -9.47
CA ARG A 299 -19.96 15.05 -9.18
C ARG A 299 -19.33 13.91 -9.96
N VAL A 300 -19.01 12.82 -9.29
CA VAL A 300 -18.32 11.67 -9.91
C VAL A 300 -19.21 10.44 -9.80
N PHE A 301 -19.35 9.70 -10.91
CA PHE A 301 -19.96 8.37 -10.92
C PHE A 301 -18.85 7.32 -10.78
N VAL A 302 -18.91 6.51 -9.73
CA VAL A 302 -17.87 5.53 -9.38
C VAL A 302 -18.45 4.30 -8.70
N ASP A 303 -17.72 3.19 -8.77
CA ASP A 303 -17.98 2.05 -7.89
C ASP A 303 -17.75 2.45 -6.43
N LEU A 304 -18.60 1.93 -5.55
CA LEU A 304 -18.43 1.98 -4.11
C LEU A 304 -17.67 0.73 -3.64
N THR A 305 -16.80 0.90 -2.64
CA THR A 305 -15.93 -0.16 -2.15
C THR A 305 -15.75 -0.07 -0.63
N ASP A 306 -15.32 -1.17 -0.01
CA ASP A 306 -15.13 -1.29 1.44
C ASP A 306 -16.42 -0.99 2.25
N VAL A 307 -17.59 -1.37 1.74
CA VAL A 307 -18.90 -1.14 2.37
C VAL A 307 -19.90 -2.20 1.95
N ASP A 308 -20.77 -2.63 2.86
CA ASP A 308 -21.88 -3.50 2.52
C ASP A 308 -23.06 -2.67 1.98
N ALA A 309 -23.85 -3.24 1.08
CA ALA A 309 -24.93 -2.50 0.42
C ALA A 309 -25.97 -1.96 1.42
N GLU A 310 -26.18 -2.69 2.52
CA GLU A 310 -27.10 -2.38 3.61
C GLU A 310 -26.63 -1.20 4.49
N GLU A 311 -25.31 -0.95 4.54
CA GLU A 311 -24.73 0.13 5.35
C GLU A 311 -24.81 1.49 4.63
N LEU A 312 -25.00 1.48 3.31
CA LEU A 312 -25.02 2.69 2.48
C LEU A 312 -26.19 3.60 2.85
N LYS A 313 -25.90 4.89 2.97
CA LYS A 313 -26.88 5.95 3.24
C LYS A 313 -26.60 7.13 2.35
N ILE A 314 -27.68 7.77 1.87
CA ILE A 314 -27.57 9.08 1.22
C ILE A 314 -26.89 10.04 2.20
N ASP A 315 -26.04 10.90 1.66
CA ASP A 315 -25.27 11.91 2.37
C ASP A 315 -24.15 11.36 3.26
N MET A 316 -23.83 10.05 3.15
CA MET A 316 -22.69 9.44 3.84
C MET A 316 -21.36 10.06 3.38
N PRO A 317 -20.43 10.38 4.30
CA PRO A 317 -19.10 10.87 3.95
C PRO A 317 -18.23 9.76 3.33
N VAL A 318 -17.65 10.07 2.17
CA VAL A 318 -16.79 9.16 1.41
C VAL A 318 -15.47 9.84 1.05
N LYS A 319 -14.44 9.02 0.81
CA LYS A 319 -13.16 9.43 0.22
C LYS A 319 -12.90 8.63 -1.04
N LEU A 320 -12.18 9.23 -1.97
CA LEU A 320 -11.78 8.56 -3.20
C LEU A 320 -10.56 7.66 -2.95
N THR A 321 -10.56 6.49 -3.56
CA THR A 321 -9.48 5.50 -3.49
C THR A 321 -9.16 4.99 -4.90
N PHE A 322 -7.88 4.98 -5.26
CA PHE A 322 -7.43 4.57 -6.59
C PHE A 322 -7.24 3.06 -6.62
N ARG A 323 -8.02 2.35 -7.43
CA ARG A 323 -8.06 0.88 -7.44
C ARG A 323 -8.06 0.33 -8.86
N ARG A 324 -7.64 -0.93 -8.97
CA ARG A 324 -7.81 -1.70 -10.20
C ARG A 324 -9.31 -1.87 -10.46
N VAL A 325 -9.71 -1.65 -11.70
CA VAL A 325 -11.05 -1.96 -12.20
C VAL A 325 -10.97 -3.34 -12.82
N ASP A 326 -11.70 -4.29 -12.23
CA ASP A 326 -11.76 -5.65 -12.76
C ASP A 326 -12.72 -5.67 -13.95
N LEU A 327 -12.12 -5.56 -15.14
CA LEU A 327 -12.82 -5.72 -16.40
C LEU A 327 -12.59 -7.14 -16.88
N ARG A 328 -13.67 -7.83 -17.29
CA ARG A 328 -13.62 -9.21 -17.78
C ARG A 328 -12.97 -9.23 -19.17
N ARG A 329 -11.64 -9.11 -19.22
CA ARG A 329 -10.81 -9.15 -20.43
C ARG A 329 -9.95 -10.41 -20.45
N GLU A 330 -9.78 -10.98 -21.63
CA GLU A 330 -8.85 -12.09 -21.88
C GLU A 330 -7.46 -11.61 -22.32
N ASP A 331 -7.30 -10.33 -22.67
CA ASP A 331 -6.06 -9.77 -23.22
C ASP A 331 -5.05 -9.27 -22.17
N GLY A 332 -5.37 -9.42 -20.88
CA GLY A 332 -4.45 -9.13 -19.77
C GLY A 332 -4.23 -7.64 -19.45
N MET A 333 -4.96 -6.70 -20.04
CA MET A 333 -4.77 -5.27 -19.75
C MET A 333 -5.40 -4.86 -18.41
N TYR A 334 -4.57 -4.37 -17.47
CA TYR A 334 -5.05 -3.81 -16.20
C TYR A 334 -5.41 -2.33 -16.33
N VAL A 335 -6.61 -1.98 -15.86
CA VAL A 335 -7.09 -0.58 -15.81
C VAL A 335 -7.29 -0.18 -14.36
N TYR A 336 -6.96 1.07 -14.06
CA TYR A 336 -7.13 1.66 -12.74
C TYR A 336 -7.99 2.90 -12.84
N PHE A 337 -8.87 3.07 -11.86
CA PHE A 337 -9.73 4.24 -11.75
C PHE A 337 -10.07 4.52 -10.29
N TRP A 338 -10.67 5.67 -10.04
CA TRP A 338 -11.11 6.07 -8.71
C TRP A 338 -12.41 5.35 -8.34
N LYS A 339 -12.44 4.77 -7.15
CA LYS A 339 -13.63 4.27 -6.44
C LYS A 339 -13.92 5.16 -5.25
N ALA A 340 -15.12 5.10 -4.70
CA ALA A 340 -15.45 5.78 -3.45
C ALA A 340 -15.58 4.78 -2.31
N MET A 341 -15.01 5.11 -1.15
CA MET A 341 -15.12 4.32 0.06
C MET A 341 -15.61 5.18 1.22
N PRO A 342 -16.45 4.67 2.14
CA PRO A 342 -16.81 5.40 3.34
C PRO A 342 -15.59 5.82 4.15
N ILE A 343 -15.69 6.98 4.78
CA ILE A 343 -14.69 7.41 5.77
C ILE A 343 -15.00 6.66 7.06
N ARG A 344 -14.10 5.77 7.48
CA ARG A 344 -14.12 5.13 8.79
C ARG A 344 -13.32 6.00 9.76
N GLU A 345 -13.86 6.22 10.96
CA GLU A 345 -13.20 6.96 12.04
C GLU A 345 -12.05 6.18 12.67
#